data_AF-B4UBL1-F1
#
_entry.id   AF-B4UBL1-F1
#
_cell.length_a   1.000
_cell.length_b   1.000
_cell.length_c   1.000
_cell.angle_alpha   90.00
_cell.angle_beta   90.00
_cell.angle_gamma   90.00
#
_symmetry.space_group_name_H-M   'P 1'
#
loop_
_entity.id
_entity.type
_entity.pdbx_description
1 polymer ?
#
loop_
_entity_poly.entity_id
_entity_poly.type
_entity_poly.pdbx_seq_one_letter_code
_entity_poly.pdbx_strand_id
1 'polypeptide(L)'
;MRPRALLYRLRSWFYRRDVTLWYDPRYRLPLSGLESGAGMEPRRADFVAWWLADSGAVPRSRRRTPRRISFEDLARVHDAELLESLGHPDTLARVFAVDPSDVPVDEVMTTVRLACGGTLGAARETLRTRAPAINLLGGFHHAFPGAAGGFCPVNDVAVAIAAVRAEGFSGRVAVIDLDAHPPDGIAACLAQDPDHWIGSISGSDWGPLEGVDETVLPPGSGDDAYLEALGALLSRMPRPQLAFVLAGGDVLAGDRFGQLGLSLDGARERDLLVAAELDFVPTVWLSAGGYSRRSWRALAGTGMAVAAGSLAPIPDEYDPLSARFEMVSQKLLPGDLGDTGDITAEDLEEALGMRPRRQRLLLGFYTASGIEHALFRYGVLEQLERMGYRQFRVGFDSAGLGDRVRLHGEAEGQEHLLVELILERRHVLGVEVLFVHWLSLRNPRAQFSDRRPRLPGQEVPGLGLAREAGSMLARMAIRLGLGGVAFRPAHFHTAYAARHAFAFIDPERQGRFEALVRDLATVPLLEATRAVSEGRVLLDGRPYAWEADEMAYWLRESPSEPGEAERERERVRFTLLPEAPPPAVRAPAPPGAA
;
A
#
# COMPACT_ATOMS: atom_id res chain seq x y z
N MET A 1 -30.37 -4.46 13.98
CA MET A 1 -30.33 -3.39 12.95
C MET A 1 -31.31 -2.27 13.29
N ARG A 2 -30.85 -1.02 13.26
CA ARG A 2 -31.69 0.17 13.49
C ARG A 2 -32.68 0.38 12.33
N PRO A 3 -33.93 0.86 12.57
CA PRO A 3 -34.96 1.01 11.52
C PRO A 3 -34.51 1.85 10.30
N ARG A 4 -33.73 2.92 10.52
CA ARG A 4 -33.16 3.76 9.45
C ARG A 4 -32.21 3.00 8.53
N ALA A 5 -31.32 2.19 9.11
CA ALA A 5 -30.39 1.37 8.32
C ALA A 5 -31.11 0.33 7.49
N LEU A 6 -32.18 -0.29 8.02
CA LEU A 6 -33.01 -1.21 7.25
C LEU A 6 -33.69 -0.50 6.06
N LEU A 7 -34.30 0.66 6.30
CA LEU A 7 -34.94 1.45 5.25
C LEU A 7 -33.93 1.90 4.19
N TYR A 8 -32.76 2.37 4.61
CA TYR A 8 -31.66 2.76 3.73
C TYR A 8 -31.25 1.60 2.82
N ARG A 9 -31.03 0.41 3.39
CA ARG A 9 -30.67 -0.78 2.62
C ARG A 9 -31.74 -1.16 1.59
N LEU A 10 -33.01 -1.15 1.99
CA LEU A 10 -34.11 -1.44 1.07
C LEU A 10 -34.13 -0.45 -0.10
N ARG A 11 -33.98 0.86 0.17
CA ARG A 11 -33.92 1.89 -0.87
C ARG A 11 -32.72 1.70 -1.80
N SER A 12 -31.53 1.48 -1.23
CA SER A 12 -30.30 1.27 -2.01
C SER A 12 -30.37 0.01 -2.87
N TRP A 13 -31.05 -1.04 -2.39
CA TRP A 13 -31.26 -2.26 -3.15
C TRP A 13 -32.19 -2.06 -4.36
N PHE A 14 -33.33 -1.37 -4.17
CA PHE A 14 -34.30 -1.14 -5.25
C PHE A 14 -33.83 -0.10 -6.27
N TYR A 15 -33.16 0.97 -5.82
CA TYR A 15 -32.90 2.14 -6.66
C TYR A 15 -31.45 2.35 -7.05
N ARG A 16 -30.49 1.61 -6.46
CA ARG A 16 -29.02 1.80 -6.57
C ARG A 16 -28.59 3.27 -6.55
N ARG A 17 -27.92 3.70 -5.47
CA ARG A 17 -27.57 5.12 -5.34
C ARG A 17 -26.60 5.53 -6.44
N ASP A 18 -26.84 6.72 -6.98
CA ASP A 18 -25.85 7.42 -7.77
C ASP A 18 -24.74 7.86 -6.82
N VAL A 19 -23.59 7.17 -6.85
CA VAL A 19 -22.40 7.51 -6.08
C VAL A 19 -21.27 7.78 -7.05
N THR A 20 -20.57 8.90 -6.83
CA THR A 20 -19.40 9.29 -7.63
C THR A 20 -18.12 8.88 -6.91
N LEU A 21 -17.16 8.33 -7.65
CA LEU A 21 -15.89 7.86 -7.11
C LEU A 21 -14.73 8.70 -7.66
N TRP A 22 -14.03 9.42 -6.80
CA TRP A 22 -12.88 10.24 -7.16
C TRP A 22 -11.60 9.43 -7.00
N TYR A 23 -10.88 9.27 -8.11
CA TYR A 23 -9.71 8.41 -8.19
C TYR A 23 -8.80 8.82 -9.33
N ASP A 24 -7.50 8.76 -9.08
CA ASP A 24 -6.44 8.84 -10.08
C ASP A 24 -5.39 7.75 -9.76
N PRO A 25 -4.79 7.07 -10.75
CA PRO A 25 -3.69 6.13 -10.50
C PRO A 25 -2.50 6.75 -9.75
N ARG A 26 -2.38 8.09 -9.77
CA ARG A 26 -1.37 8.83 -9.00
C ARG A 26 -1.70 8.95 -7.50
N TYR A 27 -2.82 8.41 -7.02
CA TYR A 27 -3.12 8.27 -5.58
C TYR A 27 -2.19 7.31 -4.85
N ARG A 28 -1.24 6.69 -5.55
CA ARG A 28 -0.09 6.02 -4.98
C ARG A 28 1.02 7.03 -4.68
N LEU A 29 1.47 7.16 -3.44
CA LEU A 29 2.66 7.98 -3.15
C LEU A 29 3.93 7.29 -3.72
N PRO A 30 4.83 8.03 -4.39
CA PRO A 30 6.09 7.50 -4.94
C PRO A 30 7.18 7.35 -3.88
N LEU A 31 6.82 6.89 -2.68
CA LEU A 31 7.71 6.79 -1.52
C LEU A 31 8.04 5.31 -1.25
N SER A 32 9.24 4.87 -1.65
CA SER A 32 9.60 3.44 -1.58
C SER A 32 9.79 2.90 -0.16
N GLY A 33 10.01 3.78 0.82
CA GLY A 33 10.11 3.44 2.24
C GLY A 33 8.78 3.35 3.00
N LEU A 34 7.65 3.79 2.40
CA LEU A 34 6.39 3.98 3.12
C LEU A 34 5.75 2.67 3.59
N GLU A 35 5.73 1.62 2.75
CA GLU A 35 5.20 0.31 3.14
C GLU A 35 6.04 -0.30 4.27
N SER A 36 7.37 -0.31 4.12
CA SER A 36 8.28 -0.88 5.13
C SER A 36 8.31 -0.09 6.43
N GLY A 37 8.15 1.24 6.36
CA GLY A 37 8.23 2.13 7.50
C GLY A 37 6.93 2.21 8.29
N ALA A 38 5.80 2.37 7.60
CA ALA A 38 4.50 2.64 8.21
C ALA A 38 3.48 1.49 8.07
N GLY A 39 3.77 0.43 7.30
CA GLY A 39 2.79 -0.65 7.03
C GLY A 39 1.65 -0.25 6.09
N MET A 40 1.72 0.96 5.52
CA MET A 40 0.73 1.50 4.60
C MET A 40 0.76 0.76 3.27
N GLU A 41 -0.40 0.35 2.77
CA GLU A 41 -0.56 -0.21 1.43
C GLU A 41 -0.53 0.93 0.39
N PRO A 42 0.57 1.09 -0.38
CA PRO A 42 0.71 2.22 -1.31
C PRO A 42 -0.33 2.18 -2.45
N ARG A 43 -0.91 1.00 -2.74
CA ARG A 43 -1.97 0.83 -3.76
C ARG A 43 -3.38 0.81 -3.17
N ARG A 44 -3.58 1.30 -1.93
CA ARG A 44 -4.89 1.26 -1.25
C ARG A 44 -6.02 1.81 -2.13
N ALA A 45 -5.82 2.98 -2.74
CA ALA A 45 -6.79 3.58 -3.65
C ALA A 45 -7.02 2.76 -4.93
N ASP A 46 -5.96 2.20 -5.53
CA ASP A 46 -6.06 1.32 -6.71
C ASP A 46 -6.93 0.09 -6.40
N PHE A 47 -6.64 -0.58 -5.28
CA PHE A 47 -7.31 -1.82 -4.87
C PHE A 47 -8.79 -1.60 -4.65
N VAL A 48 -9.17 -0.49 -4.00
CA VAL A 48 -10.58 -0.12 -3.82
C VAL A 48 -11.23 0.20 -5.17
N ALA A 49 -10.58 0.99 -6.03
CA ALA A 49 -11.12 1.35 -7.33
C ALA A 49 -11.33 0.15 -8.26
N TRP A 50 -10.47 -0.88 -8.15
CA TRP A 50 -10.60 -2.13 -8.90
C TRP A 50 -11.73 -2.98 -8.31
N TRP A 51 -11.71 -3.24 -7.00
CA TRP A 51 -12.75 -4.04 -6.33
C TRP A 51 -14.16 -3.48 -6.53
N LEU A 52 -14.37 -2.16 -6.37
CA LEU A 52 -15.70 -1.57 -6.54
C LEU A 52 -16.21 -1.67 -7.98
N ALA A 53 -15.31 -1.65 -8.97
CA ALA A 53 -15.65 -1.85 -10.36
C ALA A 53 -15.97 -3.33 -10.65
N ASP A 54 -15.15 -4.25 -10.14
CA ASP A 54 -15.23 -5.68 -10.44
C ASP A 54 -16.42 -6.34 -9.70
N SER A 55 -16.72 -5.90 -8.48
CA SER A 55 -17.93 -6.28 -7.74
C SER A 55 -19.22 -5.64 -8.29
N GLY A 56 -19.10 -4.65 -9.18
CA GLY A 56 -20.22 -3.90 -9.72
C GLY A 56 -20.91 -2.96 -8.73
N ALA A 57 -20.30 -2.71 -7.56
CA ALA A 57 -20.79 -1.77 -6.55
C ALA A 57 -20.74 -0.32 -7.06
N VAL A 58 -19.64 0.07 -7.72
CA VAL A 58 -19.51 1.37 -8.38
C VAL A 58 -18.90 1.19 -9.77
N PRO A 59 -19.68 1.38 -10.86
CA PRO A 59 -19.17 1.14 -12.20
C PRO A 59 -18.15 2.21 -12.62
N ARG A 60 -17.26 1.86 -13.56
CA ARG A 60 -16.18 2.73 -14.03
C ARG A 60 -16.65 4.08 -14.59
N SER A 61 -17.87 4.16 -15.12
CA SER A 61 -18.50 5.39 -15.64
C SER A 61 -18.84 6.43 -14.57
N ARG A 62 -18.91 6.00 -13.30
CA ARG A 62 -19.11 6.87 -12.13
C ARG A 62 -17.81 7.42 -11.57
N ARG A 63 -16.66 7.02 -12.13
CA ARG A 63 -15.37 7.55 -11.71
C ARG A 63 -15.17 8.97 -12.23
N ARG A 64 -14.53 9.78 -11.41
CA ARG A 64 -14.12 11.15 -11.70
C ARG A 64 -12.62 11.25 -11.52
N THR A 65 -11.96 11.84 -12.51
CA THR A 65 -10.53 12.14 -12.40
C THR A 65 -10.38 13.47 -11.65
N PRO A 66 -9.73 13.49 -10.48
CA PRO A 66 -9.48 14.70 -9.74
C PRO A 66 -8.58 15.66 -10.52
N ARG A 67 -8.69 16.96 -10.21
CA ARG A 67 -7.73 17.97 -10.65
C ARG A 67 -6.85 18.34 -9.46
N ARG A 68 -5.62 18.78 -9.73
CA ARG A 68 -4.77 19.34 -8.66
C ARG A 68 -5.44 20.60 -8.11
N ILE A 69 -5.58 20.67 -6.79
CA ILE A 69 -6.01 21.91 -6.13
C ILE A 69 -5.04 23.06 -6.45
N SER A 70 -5.57 24.27 -6.57
CA SER A 70 -4.76 25.48 -6.75
C SER A 70 -4.02 25.84 -5.45
N PHE A 71 -2.91 26.57 -5.55
CA PHE A 71 -2.27 27.12 -4.35
C PHE A 71 -3.11 28.23 -3.71
N GLU A 72 -3.93 28.94 -4.49
CA GLU A 72 -4.89 29.93 -3.99
C GLU A 72 -5.90 29.28 -3.03
N ASP A 73 -6.46 28.13 -3.40
CA ASP A 73 -7.40 27.40 -2.54
C ASP A 73 -6.71 26.84 -1.29
N LEU A 74 -5.47 26.33 -1.42
CA LEU A 74 -4.69 25.90 -0.26
C LEU A 74 -4.44 27.05 0.72
N ALA A 75 -4.14 28.24 0.19
CA ALA A 75 -3.87 29.45 0.98
C ALA A 75 -5.12 30.02 1.68
N ARG A 76 -6.32 29.47 1.44
CA ARG A 76 -7.53 29.80 2.22
C ARG A 76 -7.46 29.29 3.65
N VAL A 77 -6.63 28.28 3.91
CA VAL A 77 -6.51 27.59 5.20
C VAL A 77 -5.08 27.57 5.70
N HIS A 78 -4.12 27.33 4.81
CA HIS A 78 -2.73 27.19 5.17
C HIS A 78 -1.96 28.48 4.97
N ASP A 79 -1.06 28.80 5.89
CA ASP A 79 -0.19 29.95 5.74
C ASP A 79 0.88 29.76 4.64
N ALA A 80 1.47 30.87 4.21
CA ALA A 80 2.47 30.85 3.15
C ALA A 80 3.73 30.07 3.56
N GLU A 81 4.13 30.15 4.83
CA GLU A 81 5.32 29.47 5.34
C GLU A 81 5.19 27.95 5.24
N LEU A 82 4.04 27.39 5.65
CA LEU A 82 3.75 25.98 5.47
C LEU A 82 3.76 25.60 3.99
N LEU A 83 3.06 26.33 3.14
CA LEU A 83 2.96 25.99 1.71
C LEU A 83 4.32 26.03 0.99
N GLU A 84 5.17 26.99 1.33
CA GLU A 84 6.56 27.06 0.86
C GLU A 84 7.38 25.88 1.38
N SER A 85 7.24 25.53 2.66
CA SER A 85 7.98 24.43 3.29
C SER A 85 7.72 23.07 2.63
N LEU A 86 6.54 22.86 2.05
CA LEU A 86 6.16 21.64 1.32
C LEU A 86 6.92 21.47 -0.01
N GLY A 87 7.60 22.51 -0.48
CA GLY A 87 8.55 22.44 -1.59
C GLY A 87 9.90 21.81 -1.24
N HIS A 88 10.13 21.46 0.04
CA HIS A 88 11.39 20.89 0.50
C HIS A 88 11.25 19.39 0.87
N PRO A 89 12.21 18.54 0.46
CA PRO A 89 12.16 17.10 0.73
C PRO A 89 12.17 16.79 2.22
N ASP A 90 12.91 17.56 3.04
CA ASP A 90 12.98 17.34 4.49
C ASP A 90 11.62 17.50 5.18
N THR A 91 10.81 18.47 4.75
CA THR A 91 9.48 18.67 5.30
C THR A 91 8.58 17.48 4.99
N LEU A 92 8.50 17.07 3.72
CA LEU A 92 7.69 15.94 3.33
C LEU A 92 8.18 14.62 3.94
N ALA A 93 9.50 14.44 4.08
CA ALA A 93 10.09 13.28 4.73
C ALA A 93 9.71 13.19 6.21
N ARG A 94 9.66 14.32 6.93
CA ARG A 94 9.12 14.38 8.29
C ARG A 94 7.64 14.01 8.33
N VAL A 95 6.83 14.58 7.44
CA VAL A 95 5.37 14.33 7.38
C VAL A 95 5.06 12.85 7.13
N PHE A 96 5.75 12.21 6.19
CA PHE A 96 5.51 10.82 5.81
C PHE A 96 6.38 9.80 6.57
N ALA A 97 7.19 10.25 7.53
CA ALA A 97 8.12 9.43 8.29
C ALA A 97 9.09 8.59 7.42
N VAL A 98 9.55 9.15 6.30
CA VAL A 98 10.51 8.52 5.38
C VAL A 98 11.86 9.25 5.41
N ASP A 99 12.82 8.77 4.61
CA ASP A 99 14.09 9.44 4.38
C ASP A 99 13.94 10.57 3.35
N PRO A 100 14.60 11.73 3.49
CA PRO A 100 14.54 12.81 2.51
C PRO A 100 14.99 12.41 1.10
N SER A 101 15.95 11.48 0.98
CA SER A 101 16.41 10.97 -0.33
C SER A 101 15.35 10.15 -1.08
N ASP A 102 14.31 9.68 -0.37
CA ASP A 102 13.18 8.94 -0.94
C ASP A 102 12.08 9.84 -1.51
N VAL A 103 12.21 11.18 -1.40
CA VAL A 103 11.12 12.12 -1.66
C VAL A 103 11.28 12.83 -3.01
N PRO A 104 10.62 12.35 -4.08
CA PRO A 104 10.43 13.14 -5.29
C PRO A 104 9.34 14.20 -5.04
N VAL A 105 9.75 15.37 -4.53
CA VAL A 105 8.87 16.46 -4.04
C VAL A 105 7.70 16.75 -4.99
N ASP A 106 7.96 16.98 -6.28
CA ASP A 106 6.92 17.35 -7.26
C ASP A 106 5.85 16.25 -7.44
N GLU A 107 6.24 14.98 -7.37
CA GLU A 107 5.33 13.84 -7.56
C GLU A 107 4.55 13.50 -6.29
N VAL A 108 5.18 13.68 -5.12
CA VAL A 108 4.50 13.65 -3.82
C VAL A 108 3.45 14.75 -3.77
N MET A 109 3.83 16.00 -4.07
CA MET A 109 2.91 17.13 -4.07
C MET A 109 1.84 17.03 -5.16
N THR A 110 2.14 16.41 -6.30
CA THR A 110 1.12 16.08 -7.31
C THR A 110 0.06 15.14 -6.72
N THR A 111 0.46 14.10 -6.00
CA THR A 111 -0.46 13.16 -5.32
C THR A 111 -1.33 13.88 -4.29
N VAL A 112 -0.70 14.65 -3.40
CA VAL A 112 -1.37 15.41 -2.32
C VAL A 112 -2.38 16.40 -2.89
N ARG A 113 -2.00 17.15 -3.94
CA ARG A 113 -2.89 18.13 -4.57
C ARG A 113 -4.02 17.49 -5.36
N LEU A 114 -3.81 16.31 -5.95
CA LEU A 114 -4.90 15.54 -6.58
C LEU A 114 -5.87 14.98 -5.54
N ALA A 115 -5.38 14.54 -4.37
CA ALA A 115 -6.24 14.13 -3.26
C ALA A 115 -7.10 15.31 -2.79
N CYS A 116 -6.47 16.44 -2.47
CA CYS A 116 -7.15 17.64 -2.01
C CYS A 116 -8.15 18.22 -3.03
N GLY A 117 -7.76 18.29 -4.30
CA GLY A 117 -8.67 18.72 -5.36
C GLY A 117 -9.77 17.69 -5.67
N GLY A 118 -9.54 16.41 -5.37
CA GLY A 118 -10.58 15.38 -5.36
C GLY A 118 -11.65 15.64 -4.30
N THR A 119 -11.24 16.03 -3.09
CA THR A 119 -12.14 16.39 -1.98
C THR A 119 -12.99 17.62 -2.30
N LEU A 120 -12.38 18.69 -2.84
CA LEU A 120 -13.13 19.87 -3.30
C LEU A 120 -14.05 19.55 -4.49
N GLY A 121 -13.57 18.77 -5.46
CA GLY A 121 -14.37 18.32 -6.59
C GLY A 121 -15.60 17.51 -6.16
N ALA A 122 -15.39 16.59 -5.21
CA ALA A 122 -16.44 15.78 -4.60
C ALA A 122 -17.48 16.66 -3.88
N ALA A 123 -17.04 17.64 -3.09
CA ALA A 123 -17.92 18.59 -2.40
C ALA A 123 -18.80 19.37 -3.37
N ARG A 124 -18.21 19.94 -4.43
CA ARG A 124 -18.94 20.66 -5.49
C ARG A 124 -19.94 19.76 -6.22
N GLU A 125 -19.54 18.53 -6.56
CA GLU A 125 -20.43 17.59 -7.26
C GLU A 125 -21.61 17.17 -6.37
N THR A 126 -21.37 16.81 -5.11
CA THR A 126 -22.43 16.37 -4.20
C THR A 126 -23.40 17.50 -3.84
N LEU A 127 -22.93 18.75 -3.67
CA LEU A 127 -23.81 19.91 -3.46
C LEU A 127 -24.77 20.12 -4.63
N ARG A 128 -24.29 19.91 -5.87
CA ARG A 128 -25.08 20.05 -7.10
C ARG A 128 -26.05 18.89 -7.33
N THR A 129 -25.61 17.65 -7.12
CA THR A 129 -26.35 16.45 -7.52
C THR A 129 -27.12 15.80 -6.37
N ARG A 130 -26.77 16.12 -5.12
CA ARG A 130 -27.19 15.43 -3.89
C ARG A 130 -26.77 13.96 -3.80
N ALA A 131 -25.97 13.48 -4.76
CA ALA A 131 -25.41 12.15 -4.76
C ALA A 131 -24.16 12.09 -3.86
N PRO A 132 -23.98 11.06 -3.02
CA PRO A 132 -22.75 10.88 -2.26
C PRO A 132 -21.52 10.81 -3.18
N ALA A 133 -20.42 11.38 -2.72
CA ALA A 133 -19.13 11.28 -3.37
C ALA A 133 -18.13 10.59 -2.45
N ILE A 134 -17.29 9.72 -3.01
CA ILE A 134 -16.23 9.02 -2.30
C ILE A 134 -14.92 9.40 -2.96
N ASN A 135 -13.98 9.96 -2.21
CA ASN A 135 -12.65 10.25 -2.67
C ASN A 135 -11.65 9.26 -2.06
N LEU A 136 -10.97 8.50 -2.92
CA LEU A 136 -10.16 7.35 -2.51
C LEU A 136 -8.80 7.70 -1.89
N LEU A 137 -8.44 8.99 -1.90
CA LEU A 137 -7.32 9.53 -1.15
C LEU A 137 -7.66 10.92 -0.64
N GLY A 138 -7.40 11.18 0.63
CA GLY A 138 -7.75 12.42 1.34
C GLY A 138 -8.15 12.09 2.78
N GLY A 139 -8.76 13.06 3.47
CA GLY A 139 -8.99 12.96 4.92
C GLY A 139 -7.70 13.23 5.70
N PHE A 140 -6.92 14.20 5.25
CA PHE A 140 -5.66 14.61 5.85
C PHE A 140 -5.90 15.47 7.10
N HIS A 141 -6.45 14.87 8.15
CA HIS A 141 -7.04 15.58 9.28
C HIS A 141 -6.05 16.20 10.28
N HIS A 142 -4.76 15.84 10.24
CA HIS A 142 -3.74 16.32 11.18
C HIS A 142 -3.03 17.61 10.74
N ALA A 143 -3.25 18.07 9.51
CA ALA A 143 -2.60 19.30 9.05
C ALA A 143 -3.27 20.52 9.70
N PHE A 144 -2.46 21.34 10.35
CA PHE A 144 -2.83 22.63 10.94
C PHE A 144 -2.67 23.76 9.90
N PRO A 145 -3.16 24.98 10.19
CA PRO A 145 -2.91 26.14 9.31
C PRO A 145 -1.43 26.37 8.99
N GLY A 146 -0.53 26.26 9.98
CA GLY A 146 0.91 26.51 9.83
C GLY A 146 1.83 25.32 10.02
N ALA A 147 1.29 24.10 10.15
CA ALA A 147 2.11 22.91 10.35
C ALA A 147 1.52 21.68 9.66
N ALA A 148 2.39 20.87 9.05
CA ALA A 148 2.07 19.55 8.52
C ALA A 148 2.61 18.45 9.45
N GLY A 149 1.89 17.34 9.55
CA GLY A 149 2.25 16.24 10.44
C GLY A 149 1.31 15.04 10.29
N GLY A 150 1.64 13.91 10.90
CA GLY A 150 0.76 12.72 10.92
C GLY A 150 0.32 12.25 9.54
N PHE A 151 1.24 12.17 8.57
CA PHE A 151 0.94 11.83 7.16
C PHE A 151 0.03 12.82 6.41
N CYS A 152 -0.23 13.99 6.98
CA CYS A 152 -1.12 15.03 6.45
C CYS A 152 -0.31 16.28 6.07
N PRO A 153 0.03 16.49 4.78
CA PRO A 153 0.75 17.70 4.34
C PRO A 153 -0.12 18.96 4.31
N VAL A 154 -1.42 18.79 4.03
CA VAL A 154 -2.43 19.86 3.95
C VAL A 154 -3.76 19.29 4.43
N ASN A 155 -4.70 20.13 4.89
CA ASN A 155 -6.02 19.72 5.37
C ASN A 155 -7.04 19.84 4.24
N ASP A 156 -7.28 18.75 3.52
CA ASP A 156 -8.15 18.77 2.34
C ASP A 156 -9.62 19.05 2.65
N VAL A 157 -10.08 18.63 3.84
CA VAL A 157 -11.45 18.89 4.30
C VAL A 157 -11.66 20.38 4.55
N ALA A 158 -10.78 21.00 5.34
CA ALA A 158 -10.86 22.43 5.62
C ALA A 158 -10.72 23.27 4.35
N VAL A 159 -9.79 22.91 3.45
CA VAL A 159 -9.62 23.60 2.16
C VAL A 159 -10.89 23.49 1.31
N ALA A 160 -11.51 22.30 1.25
CA ALA A 160 -12.75 22.12 0.51
C ALA A 160 -13.90 22.95 1.10
N ILE A 161 -14.03 23.00 2.44
CA ILE A 161 -15.02 23.83 3.13
C ILE A 161 -14.80 25.31 2.81
N ALA A 162 -13.59 25.83 3.04
CA ALA A 162 -13.27 27.24 2.78
C ALA A 162 -13.52 27.65 1.32
N ALA A 163 -13.21 26.78 0.36
CA ALA A 163 -13.49 27.02 -1.05
C ALA A 163 -14.99 27.08 -1.35
N VAL A 164 -15.80 26.11 -0.88
CA VAL A 164 -17.26 26.16 -1.12
C VAL A 164 -17.93 27.32 -0.37
N ARG A 165 -17.42 27.74 0.80
CA ARG A 165 -17.83 28.97 1.48
C ARG A 165 -17.62 30.19 0.59
N ALA A 166 -16.43 30.32 0.00
CA ALA A 166 -16.10 31.41 -0.92
C ALA A 166 -16.96 31.39 -2.20
N GLU A 167 -17.44 30.22 -2.61
CA GLU A 167 -18.42 30.04 -3.70
C GLU A 167 -19.87 30.35 -3.31
N GLY A 168 -20.12 30.75 -2.05
CA GLY A 168 -21.43 31.18 -1.57
C GLY A 168 -22.21 30.11 -0.81
N PHE A 169 -21.63 28.95 -0.49
CA PHE A 169 -22.29 27.95 0.35
C PHE A 169 -22.35 28.44 1.81
N SER A 170 -23.55 28.77 2.30
CA SER A 170 -23.78 29.24 3.67
C SER A 170 -24.36 28.18 4.62
N GLY A 171 -24.54 26.94 4.15
CA GLY A 171 -25.17 25.89 4.94
C GLY A 171 -24.28 25.30 6.03
N ARG A 172 -24.85 24.70 7.06
CA ARG A 172 -24.09 24.00 8.11
C ARG A 172 -23.27 22.86 7.52
N VAL A 173 -21.99 22.81 7.86
CA VAL A 173 -21.11 21.66 7.56
C VAL A 173 -21.01 20.75 8.78
N ALA A 174 -21.13 19.44 8.59
CA ALA A 174 -20.70 18.45 9.59
C ALA A 174 -19.41 17.76 9.12
N VAL A 175 -18.44 17.65 10.01
CA VAL A 175 -17.28 16.77 9.84
C VAL A 175 -17.43 15.64 10.84
N ILE A 176 -17.60 14.43 10.32
CA ILE A 176 -17.72 13.20 11.11
C ILE A 176 -16.39 12.47 10.94
N ASP A 177 -15.51 12.61 11.92
CA ASP A 177 -14.18 12.01 11.89
C ASP A 177 -14.19 10.67 12.63
N LEU A 178 -14.11 9.59 11.85
CA LEU A 178 -14.12 8.21 12.35
C LEU A 178 -12.77 7.52 12.10
N ASP A 179 -11.72 8.31 11.85
CA ASP A 179 -10.34 7.91 12.04
C ASP A 179 -10.06 7.63 13.52
N ALA A 180 -9.11 6.74 13.80
CA ALA A 180 -8.77 6.38 15.17
C ALA A 180 -8.04 7.51 15.94
N HIS A 181 -7.50 8.51 15.25
CA HIS A 181 -6.80 9.64 15.87
C HIS A 181 -7.72 10.87 16.02
N PRO A 182 -7.51 11.69 17.06
CA PRO A 182 -8.27 12.92 17.25
C PRO A 182 -8.13 13.91 16.08
N PRO A 183 -9.19 14.65 15.70
CA PRO A 183 -9.24 15.53 14.54
C PRO A 183 -8.62 16.92 14.81
N ASP A 184 -7.44 16.95 15.40
CA ASP A 184 -6.77 18.15 15.90
C ASP A 184 -6.56 19.24 14.82
N GLY A 185 -6.06 18.85 13.64
CA GLY A 185 -5.84 19.76 12.53
C GLY A 185 -7.16 20.30 11.95
N ILE A 186 -8.20 19.48 11.87
CA ILE A 186 -9.55 19.92 11.44
C ILE A 186 -10.10 20.97 12.42
N ALA A 187 -10.03 20.71 13.72
CA ALA A 187 -10.48 21.64 14.74
C ALA A 187 -9.76 22.99 14.63
N ALA A 188 -8.43 22.97 14.51
CA ALA A 188 -7.63 24.18 14.35
C ALA A 188 -7.97 24.94 13.04
N CYS A 189 -8.11 24.24 11.91
CA CYS A 189 -8.41 24.86 10.64
C CYS A 189 -9.83 25.43 10.55
N LEU A 190 -10.80 24.84 11.26
CA LEU A 190 -12.20 25.28 11.24
C LEU A 190 -12.57 26.24 12.37
N ALA A 191 -11.63 26.63 13.24
CA ALA A 191 -11.87 27.53 14.36
C ALA A 191 -12.55 28.87 13.98
N GLN A 192 -12.39 29.32 12.73
CA GLN A 192 -13.01 30.53 12.19
C GLN A 192 -14.16 30.26 11.19
N ASP A 193 -14.51 29.00 10.90
CA ASP A 193 -15.68 28.70 10.07
C ASP A 193 -16.97 29.05 10.83
N PRO A 194 -17.86 29.85 10.24
CA PRO A 194 -19.00 30.42 10.96
C PRO A 194 -20.09 29.41 11.32
N ASP A 195 -20.15 28.23 10.68
CA ASP A 195 -21.22 27.27 10.93
C ASP A 195 -20.83 25.81 10.61
N HIS A 196 -20.08 25.22 11.52
CA HIS A 196 -19.64 23.83 11.45
C HIS A 196 -20.01 23.03 12.72
N TRP A 197 -19.91 21.71 12.61
CA TRP A 197 -19.90 20.78 13.73
C TRP A 197 -18.89 19.69 13.46
N ILE A 198 -18.03 19.37 14.44
CA ILE A 198 -17.07 18.28 14.36
C ILE A 198 -17.46 17.25 15.41
N GLY A 199 -17.70 16.01 14.97
CA GLY A 199 -17.89 14.87 15.84
C GLY A 199 -16.83 13.81 15.57
N SER A 200 -16.26 13.22 16.61
CA SER A 200 -15.18 12.24 16.48
C SER A 200 -15.29 11.06 17.43
N ILE A 201 -14.77 9.90 17.00
CA ILE A 201 -14.52 8.75 17.86
C ILE A 201 -13.07 8.31 17.69
N SER A 202 -12.24 8.59 18.69
CA SER A 202 -10.81 8.29 18.69
C SER A 202 -10.49 7.11 19.62
N GLY A 203 -9.41 6.40 19.32
CA GLY A 203 -8.83 5.36 20.17
C GLY A 203 -7.64 5.84 21.01
N SER A 204 -7.31 7.13 20.92
CA SER A 204 -6.19 7.76 21.62
C SER A 204 -6.66 9.05 22.29
N ASP A 205 -6.29 9.24 23.57
CA ASP A 205 -6.60 10.44 24.34
C ASP A 205 -5.44 11.46 24.21
N TRP A 206 -5.68 12.57 23.50
CA TRP A 206 -4.72 13.68 23.37
C TRP A 206 -5.14 14.90 24.22
N GLY A 207 -6.12 14.73 25.11
CA GLY A 207 -6.76 15.81 25.85
C GLY A 207 -7.91 16.48 25.08
N PRO A 208 -8.64 17.39 25.73
CA PRO A 208 -9.84 18.00 25.16
C PRO A 208 -9.49 18.89 23.95
N LEU A 209 -10.21 18.68 22.85
CA LEU A 209 -10.15 19.54 21.66
C LEU A 209 -11.31 20.55 21.68
N GLU A 210 -10.98 21.84 21.58
CA GLU A 210 -11.98 22.90 21.53
C GLU A 210 -12.85 22.79 20.26
N GLY A 211 -14.16 22.89 20.41
CA GLY A 211 -15.11 22.83 19.28
C GLY A 211 -15.38 21.42 18.74
N VAL A 212 -14.90 20.37 19.40
CA VAL A 212 -15.08 18.97 18.97
C VAL A 212 -15.98 18.21 19.95
N ASP A 213 -17.02 17.55 19.43
CA ASP A 213 -17.79 16.53 20.16
C ASP A 213 -17.07 15.18 20.03
N GLU A 214 -16.01 15.01 20.82
CA GLU A 214 -15.16 13.82 20.80
C GLU A 214 -15.63 12.77 21.81
N THR A 215 -15.65 11.52 21.38
CA THR A 215 -15.78 10.35 22.26
C THR A 215 -14.53 9.50 22.17
N VAL A 216 -13.70 9.53 23.22
CA VAL A 216 -12.49 8.70 23.29
C VAL A 216 -12.84 7.32 23.81
N LEU A 217 -12.46 6.28 23.07
CA LEU A 217 -12.66 4.88 23.46
C LEU A 217 -11.38 4.26 24.01
N PRO A 218 -11.47 3.34 24.99
CA PRO A 218 -10.32 2.59 25.46
C PRO A 218 -9.64 1.77 24.33
N PRO A 219 -8.32 1.57 24.39
CA PRO A 219 -7.61 0.69 23.46
C PRO A 219 -8.23 -0.72 23.41
N GLY A 220 -8.30 -1.29 22.21
CA GLY A 220 -8.90 -2.60 21.95
C GLY A 220 -10.43 -2.62 21.92
N SER A 221 -11.10 -1.47 22.02
CA SER A 221 -12.57 -1.39 21.90
C SER A 221 -13.04 -2.01 20.57
N GLY A 222 -13.88 -3.04 20.68
CA GLY A 222 -14.43 -3.77 19.54
C GLY A 222 -15.75 -3.19 19.01
N ASP A 223 -16.38 -3.95 18.11
CA ASP A 223 -17.54 -3.51 17.33
C ASP A 223 -18.69 -2.97 18.19
N ASP A 224 -19.12 -3.68 19.23
CA ASP A 224 -20.30 -3.28 20.02
C ASP A 224 -20.13 -1.93 20.71
N ALA A 225 -19.01 -1.74 21.43
CA ALA A 225 -18.71 -0.50 22.14
C ALA A 225 -18.57 0.68 21.17
N TYR A 226 -17.92 0.45 20.03
CA TYR A 226 -17.75 1.47 19.01
C TYR A 226 -19.08 1.87 18.36
N LEU A 227 -19.94 0.91 17.99
CA LEU A 227 -21.23 1.17 17.36
C LEU A 227 -22.25 1.80 18.32
N GLU A 228 -22.14 1.51 19.63
CA GLU A 228 -22.88 2.21 20.66
C GLU A 228 -22.47 3.70 20.73
N ALA A 229 -21.17 3.96 20.86
CA ALA A 229 -20.61 5.31 20.88
C ALA A 229 -20.96 6.11 19.62
N LEU A 230 -20.85 5.49 18.44
CA LEU A 230 -21.29 6.06 17.16
C LEU A 230 -22.76 6.44 17.18
N GLY A 231 -23.59 5.58 17.73
CA GLY A 231 -25.01 5.88 17.89
C GLY A 231 -25.28 7.11 18.75
N ALA A 232 -24.56 7.25 19.86
CA ALA A 232 -24.66 8.41 20.73
C ALA A 232 -24.16 9.68 20.03
N LEU A 233 -23.02 9.62 19.34
CA LEU A 233 -22.45 10.73 18.58
C LEU A 233 -23.42 11.21 17.49
N LEU A 234 -23.92 10.30 16.65
CA LEU A 234 -24.87 10.62 15.59
C LEU A 234 -26.19 11.22 16.12
N SER A 235 -26.60 10.86 17.33
CA SER A 235 -27.81 11.43 17.96
C SER A 235 -27.64 12.89 18.38
N ARG A 236 -26.40 13.32 18.66
CA ARG A 236 -26.05 14.71 19.01
C ARG A 236 -25.76 15.57 17.77
N MET A 237 -25.48 14.95 16.64
CA MET A 237 -25.17 15.65 15.39
C MET A 237 -26.32 16.57 14.96
N PRO A 238 -26.09 17.88 14.80
CA PRO A 238 -27.08 18.80 14.24
C PRO A 238 -27.30 18.48 12.76
N ARG A 239 -28.48 18.78 12.21
CA ARG A 239 -28.79 18.51 10.79
C ARG A 239 -27.86 19.30 9.86
N PRO A 240 -26.96 18.65 9.10
CA PRO A 240 -26.06 19.36 8.19
C PRO A 240 -26.67 19.55 6.80
N GLN A 241 -26.11 20.48 6.04
CA GLN A 241 -26.42 20.70 4.61
C GLN A 241 -25.28 20.20 3.70
N LEU A 242 -24.12 19.91 4.27
CA LEU A 242 -23.00 19.20 3.67
C LEU A 242 -22.29 18.43 4.78
N ALA A 243 -21.91 17.17 4.52
CA ALA A 243 -21.15 16.38 5.48
C ALA A 243 -19.87 15.79 4.87
N PHE A 244 -18.77 15.90 5.59
CA PHE A 244 -17.53 15.18 5.31
C PHE A 244 -17.42 14.02 6.29
N VAL A 245 -17.17 12.81 5.79
CA VAL A 245 -17.04 11.59 6.61
C VAL A 245 -15.66 11.01 6.37
N LEU A 246 -14.82 11.02 7.41
CA LEU A 246 -13.49 10.42 7.36
C LEU A 246 -13.60 8.99 7.88
N ALA A 247 -13.66 8.03 6.94
CA ALA A 247 -13.90 6.63 7.24
C ALA A 247 -12.57 5.87 7.39
N GLY A 248 -11.73 6.32 8.32
CA GLY A 248 -10.39 5.77 8.56
C GLY A 248 -10.39 4.26 8.74
N GLY A 249 -9.39 3.60 8.14
CA GLY A 249 -9.19 2.15 8.22
C GLY A 249 -8.28 1.72 9.36
N ASP A 250 -7.74 2.66 10.13
CA ASP A 250 -6.88 2.41 11.29
C ASP A 250 -7.65 2.04 12.56
N VAL A 251 -8.97 2.14 12.54
CA VAL A 251 -9.85 1.60 13.60
C VAL A 251 -9.83 0.07 13.69
N LEU A 252 -9.29 -0.61 12.68
CA LEU A 252 -9.32 -2.07 12.58
C LEU A 252 -8.39 -2.74 13.61
N ALA A 253 -8.81 -3.88 14.12
CA ALA A 253 -7.98 -4.75 14.93
C ALA A 253 -6.67 -5.11 14.21
N GLY A 254 -5.54 -4.90 14.89
CA GLY A 254 -4.21 -5.16 14.35
C GLY A 254 -3.66 -4.08 13.43
N ASP A 255 -4.34 -2.93 13.30
CA ASP A 255 -3.71 -1.73 12.76
C ASP A 255 -2.56 -1.27 13.67
N ARG A 256 -1.52 -0.68 13.05
CA ARG A 256 -0.28 -0.33 13.74
C ARG A 256 -0.42 0.90 14.64
N PHE A 257 -1.30 1.84 14.30
CA PHE A 257 -1.36 3.15 14.97
C PHE A 257 -2.69 3.43 15.65
N GLY A 258 -3.82 2.89 15.16
CA GLY A 258 -5.14 3.30 15.65
C GLY A 258 -5.61 2.71 17.00
N GLN A 259 -4.97 1.66 17.52
CA GLN A 259 -5.25 1.07 18.85
C GLN A 259 -6.67 0.56 19.12
N LEU A 260 -7.60 0.63 18.17
CA LEU A 260 -8.96 0.11 18.27
C LEU A 260 -9.04 -1.36 17.80
N GLY A 261 -10.20 -2.00 18.04
CA GLY A 261 -10.40 -3.43 17.86
C GLY A 261 -11.48 -3.81 16.84
N LEU A 262 -11.83 -2.93 15.88
CA LEU A 262 -12.96 -3.21 14.99
C LEU A 262 -12.65 -4.36 14.03
N SER A 263 -13.68 -5.17 13.76
CA SER A 263 -13.69 -6.08 12.63
C SER A 263 -13.99 -5.31 11.33
N LEU A 264 -13.70 -5.95 10.18
CA LEU A 264 -14.10 -5.40 8.88
C LEU A 264 -15.63 -5.27 8.74
N ASP A 265 -16.39 -6.11 9.44
CA ASP A 265 -17.85 -6.07 9.42
C ASP A 265 -18.37 -4.93 10.30
N GLY A 266 -17.78 -4.73 11.48
CA GLY A 266 -18.06 -3.58 12.35
C GLY A 266 -17.76 -2.25 11.67
N ALA A 267 -16.62 -2.12 10.98
CA ALA A 267 -16.29 -0.93 10.19
C ALA A 267 -17.30 -0.69 9.05
N ARG A 268 -17.81 -1.75 8.41
CA ARG A 268 -18.84 -1.62 7.37
C ARG A 268 -20.20 -1.26 7.95
N GLU A 269 -20.55 -1.78 9.14
CA GLU A 269 -21.76 -1.40 9.85
C GLU A 269 -21.70 0.07 10.31
N ARG A 270 -20.55 0.55 10.82
CA ARG A 270 -20.29 1.96 11.10
C ARG A 270 -20.64 2.83 9.88
N ASP A 271 -20.06 2.51 8.72
CA ASP A 271 -20.26 3.30 7.50
C ASP A 271 -21.73 3.26 7.03
N LEU A 272 -22.40 2.11 7.15
CA LEU A 272 -23.83 1.99 6.84
C LEU A 272 -24.71 2.84 7.75
N LEU A 273 -24.42 2.86 9.07
CA LEU A 273 -25.18 3.65 10.04
C LEU A 273 -25.05 5.16 9.76
N VAL A 274 -23.84 5.62 9.46
CA VAL A 274 -23.59 7.02 9.09
C VAL A 274 -24.28 7.36 7.77
N ALA A 275 -24.15 6.50 6.75
CA ALA A 275 -24.81 6.70 5.46
C ALA A 275 -26.34 6.75 5.57
N ALA A 276 -26.93 5.95 6.47
CA ALA A 276 -28.36 5.94 6.76
C ALA A 276 -28.82 7.20 7.50
N GLU A 277 -28.00 7.75 8.41
CA GLU A 277 -28.29 9.02 9.08
C GLU A 277 -28.24 10.20 8.11
N LEU A 278 -27.39 10.10 7.07
CA LEU A 278 -27.15 11.12 6.06
C LEU A 278 -27.89 10.86 4.73
N ASP A 279 -28.94 10.03 4.70
CA ASP A 279 -29.64 9.52 3.48
C ASP A 279 -30.09 10.63 2.49
N PHE A 280 -30.11 11.91 2.89
CA PHE A 280 -30.45 13.05 2.02
C PHE A 280 -29.49 14.24 2.11
N VAL A 281 -28.37 14.07 2.80
CA VAL A 281 -27.35 15.11 2.95
C VAL A 281 -26.30 14.89 1.86
N PRO A 282 -25.89 15.94 1.12
CA PRO A 282 -24.67 15.90 0.31
C PRO A 282 -23.49 15.42 1.16
N THR A 283 -22.82 14.35 0.73
CA THR A 283 -21.76 13.71 1.52
C THR A 283 -20.49 13.52 0.71
N VAL A 284 -19.36 13.79 1.33
CA VAL A 284 -18.02 13.47 0.84
C VAL A 284 -17.38 12.48 1.81
N TRP A 285 -17.09 11.28 1.32
CA TRP A 285 -16.46 10.21 2.09
C TRP A 285 -14.98 10.12 1.74
N LEU A 286 -14.13 10.01 2.76
CA LEU A 286 -12.68 10.11 2.65
C LEU A 286 -12.00 8.92 3.32
N SER A 287 -10.81 8.58 2.81
CA SER A 287 -10.06 7.41 3.27
C SER A 287 -9.41 7.55 4.63
N ALA A 288 -8.93 8.75 4.98
CA ALA A 288 -8.12 9.05 6.18
C ALA A 288 -7.01 8.00 6.43
N GLY A 289 -6.73 7.66 7.68
CA GLY A 289 -5.73 6.70 8.14
C GLY A 289 -6.01 5.25 7.76
N GLY A 290 -5.06 4.36 8.09
CA GLY A 290 -5.14 2.92 7.81
C GLY A 290 -3.81 2.35 7.34
N TYR A 291 -3.14 1.64 8.24
CA TYR A 291 -1.72 1.31 8.21
C TYR A 291 -1.47 -0.20 8.29
N SER A 292 -2.42 -0.96 7.76
CA SER A 292 -2.33 -2.40 7.58
C SER A 292 -2.63 -2.77 6.12
N ARG A 293 -2.18 -3.97 5.71
CA ARG A 293 -2.53 -4.55 4.40
C ARG A 293 -4.03 -4.79 4.22
N ARG A 294 -4.81 -4.75 5.30
CA ARG A 294 -6.27 -4.92 5.28
C ARG A 294 -7.02 -3.59 5.19
N SER A 295 -6.36 -2.44 5.35
CA SER A 295 -7.04 -1.13 5.38
C SER A 295 -7.81 -0.80 4.09
N TRP A 296 -7.34 -1.29 2.93
CA TRP A 296 -8.09 -1.14 1.67
C TRP A 296 -9.47 -1.81 1.72
N ARG A 297 -9.64 -2.88 2.52
CA ARG A 297 -10.93 -3.59 2.68
C ARG A 297 -11.94 -2.76 3.47
N ALA A 298 -11.49 -1.96 4.45
CA ALA A 298 -12.37 -1.03 5.15
C ALA A 298 -12.92 0.02 4.17
N LEU A 299 -12.05 0.68 3.41
CA LEU A 299 -12.45 1.69 2.43
C LEU A 299 -13.30 1.12 1.28
N ALA A 300 -13.00 -0.11 0.84
CA ALA A 300 -13.88 -0.83 -0.09
C ALA A 300 -15.26 -1.13 0.53
N GLY A 301 -15.29 -1.49 1.81
CA GLY A 301 -16.51 -1.64 2.60
C GLY A 301 -17.32 -0.36 2.67
N THR A 302 -16.67 0.79 2.88
CA THR A 302 -17.31 2.11 2.79
C THR A 302 -17.99 2.31 1.44
N GLY A 303 -17.29 2.03 0.35
CA GLY A 303 -17.85 2.09 -1.00
C GLY A 303 -19.07 1.20 -1.19
N MET A 304 -19.03 -0.03 -0.67
CA MET A 304 -20.15 -0.97 -0.73
C MET A 304 -21.36 -0.53 0.12
N ALA A 305 -21.11 -0.01 1.32
CA ALA A 305 -22.13 0.51 2.22
C ALA A 305 -22.83 1.74 1.63
N VAL A 306 -22.06 2.72 1.12
CA VAL A 306 -22.59 3.98 0.60
C VAL A 306 -23.27 3.81 -0.76
N ALA A 307 -22.71 3.00 -1.67
CA ALA A 307 -23.27 2.83 -3.01
C ALA A 307 -24.44 1.84 -3.07
N ALA A 308 -24.36 0.74 -2.31
CA ALA A 308 -25.30 -0.37 -2.43
C ALA A 308 -26.05 -0.69 -1.13
N GLY A 309 -25.75 -0.04 0.00
CA GLY A 309 -26.26 -0.48 1.30
C GLY A 309 -25.83 -1.91 1.63
N SER A 310 -24.72 -2.37 1.05
CA SER A 310 -24.31 -3.76 1.14
C SER A 310 -23.46 -3.98 2.39
N LEU A 311 -23.82 -5.01 3.15
CA LEU A 311 -23.00 -5.54 4.23
C LEU A 311 -22.22 -6.80 3.82
N ALA A 312 -22.29 -7.20 2.55
CA ALA A 312 -21.63 -8.41 2.08
C ALA A 312 -20.11 -8.34 2.36
N PRO A 313 -19.51 -9.42 2.88
CA PRO A 313 -18.07 -9.45 3.11
C PRO A 313 -17.31 -9.46 1.77
N ILE A 314 -16.09 -8.93 1.81
CA ILE A 314 -15.12 -9.13 0.72
C ILE A 314 -14.46 -10.49 0.97
N PRO A 315 -14.45 -11.43 0.01
CA PRO A 315 -13.85 -12.76 0.21
C PRO A 315 -12.40 -12.65 0.72
N ASP A 316 -12.01 -13.47 1.68
CA ASP A 316 -10.69 -13.38 2.32
C ASP A 316 -9.55 -13.72 1.35
N GLU A 317 -9.80 -14.65 0.44
CA GLU A 317 -8.88 -15.09 -0.62
C GLU A 317 -8.72 -14.09 -1.76
N TYR A 318 -9.56 -13.05 -1.83
CA TYR A 318 -9.48 -12.07 -2.91
C TYR A 318 -8.23 -11.17 -2.75
N ASP A 319 -7.33 -11.23 -3.73
CA ASP A 319 -6.21 -10.32 -3.88
C ASP A 319 -6.41 -9.38 -5.09
N PRO A 320 -6.61 -8.08 -4.86
CA PRO A 320 -6.88 -7.12 -5.95
C PRO A 320 -5.71 -6.99 -6.93
N LEU A 321 -4.46 -7.17 -6.46
CA LEU A 321 -3.29 -7.11 -7.33
C LEU A 321 -3.25 -8.30 -8.29
N SER A 322 -3.41 -9.51 -7.76
CA SER A 322 -3.45 -10.74 -8.58
C SER A 322 -4.60 -10.71 -9.57
N ALA A 323 -5.81 -10.33 -9.15
CA ALA A 323 -6.97 -10.21 -10.03
C ALA A 323 -6.72 -9.20 -11.16
N ARG A 324 -6.17 -8.02 -10.84
CA ARG A 324 -5.82 -7.00 -11.82
C ARG A 324 -4.75 -7.50 -12.79
N PHE A 325 -3.70 -8.15 -12.29
CA PHE A 325 -2.58 -8.61 -13.10
C PHE A 325 -2.99 -9.78 -13.99
N GLU A 326 -3.91 -10.63 -13.53
CA GLU A 326 -4.54 -11.64 -14.38
C GLU A 326 -5.29 -11.04 -15.55
N MET A 327 -6.16 -10.05 -15.30
CA MET A 327 -6.87 -9.34 -16.36
C MET A 327 -5.93 -8.66 -17.36
N VAL A 328 -4.81 -8.09 -16.89
CA VAL A 328 -3.79 -7.50 -17.77
C VAL A 328 -3.10 -8.59 -18.59
N SER A 329 -2.67 -9.68 -17.95
CA SER A 329 -2.00 -10.80 -18.62
C SER A 329 -2.86 -11.42 -19.71
N GLN A 330 -4.16 -11.60 -19.48
CA GLN A 330 -5.11 -12.11 -20.48
C GLN A 330 -5.27 -11.19 -21.71
N LYS A 331 -4.96 -9.89 -21.56
CA LYS A 331 -5.01 -8.89 -22.64
C LYS A 331 -3.67 -8.65 -23.33
N LEU A 332 -2.60 -9.30 -22.85
CA LEU A 332 -1.31 -9.29 -23.52
C LEU A 332 -1.26 -10.51 -24.43
N LEU A 333 -1.39 -10.29 -25.73
CA LEU A 333 -1.34 -11.35 -26.72
C LEU A 333 0.09 -11.90 -26.84
N PRO A 334 0.29 -13.16 -27.27
CA PRO A 334 1.62 -13.71 -27.45
C PRO A 334 2.55 -12.83 -28.32
N GLY A 335 2.03 -12.25 -29.40
CA GLY A 335 2.78 -11.33 -30.26
C GLY A 335 3.09 -9.96 -29.67
N ASP A 336 2.42 -9.56 -28.58
CA ASP A 336 2.79 -8.34 -27.85
C ASP A 336 4.07 -8.55 -27.02
N LEU A 337 4.44 -9.81 -26.76
CA LEU A 337 5.41 -10.19 -25.73
C LEU A 337 6.59 -11.01 -26.23
N GLY A 338 6.38 -11.75 -27.31
CA GLY A 338 7.36 -12.65 -27.90
C GLY A 338 7.34 -12.58 -29.42
N ASP A 339 8.31 -13.24 -30.04
CA ASP A 339 8.29 -13.48 -31.48
C ASP A 339 7.30 -14.63 -31.76
N THR A 340 6.28 -14.38 -32.58
CA THR A 340 5.25 -15.38 -32.93
C THR A 340 5.75 -16.41 -33.94
N GLY A 341 6.94 -16.20 -34.51
CA GLY A 341 7.53 -17.12 -35.48
C GLY A 341 6.93 -17.02 -36.88
N ASP A 342 6.13 -15.99 -37.16
CA ASP A 342 5.73 -15.65 -38.53
C ASP A 342 6.99 -15.23 -39.31
N ILE A 343 7.25 -15.88 -40.45
CA ILE A 343 8.40 -15.58 -41.30
C ILE A 343 8.19 -14.19 -41.91
N THR A 344 8.94 -13.22 -41.43
CA THR A 344 9.00 -11.86 -41.97
C THR A 344 10.01 -11.78 -43.12
N ALA A 345 9.92 -10.71 -43.93
CA ALA A 345 10.96 -10.43 -44.93
C ALA A 345 12.35 -10.28 -44.28
N GLU A 346 12.39 -9.85 -43.02
CA GLU A 346 13.62 -9.69 -42.24
C GLU A 346 14.21 -11.06 -41.82
N ASP A 347 13.37 -12.06 -41.52
CA ASP A 347 13.82 -13.44 -41.26
C ASP A 347 14.45 -14.09 -42.51
N LEU A 348 13.95 -13.75 -43.70
CA LEU A 348 14.53 -14.19 -44.97
C LEU A 348 15.88 -13.50 -45.26
N GLU A 349 15.99 -12.20 -44.96
CA GLU A 349 17.25 -11.44 -45.04
C GLU A 349 18.31 -11.98 -44.05
N GLU A 350 17.91 -12.39 -42.84
CA GLU A 350 18.79 -13.02 -41.85
C GLU A 350 19.28 -14.40 -42.32
N ALA A 351 18.39 -15.24 -42.88
CA ALA A 351 18.75 -16.55 -43.43
C ALA A 351 19.75 -16.44 -44.61
N LEU A 352 19.71 -15.31 -45.33
CA LEU A 352 20.65 -14.97 -46.41
C LEU A 352 21.93 -14.27 -45.91
N GLY A 353 22.10 -14.12 -44.59
CA GLY A 353 23.28 -13.51 -43.98
C GLY A 353 23.37 -11.99 -44.17
N MET A 354 22.25 -11.33 -44.50
CA MET A 354 22.19 -9.89 -44.77
C MET A 354 21.95 -9.05 -43.51
N ARG A 355 21.62 -9.68 -42.37
CA ARG A 355 21.42 -9.04 -41.05
C ARG A 355 22.01 -9.88 -39.89
N PRO A 356 22.36 -9.24 -38.75
CA PRO A 356 22.85 -9.96 -37.56
C PRO A 356 21.76 -10.82 -36.90
N ARG A 357 22.21 -11.87 -36.19
CA ARG A 357 21.43 -13.01 -35.70
C ARG A 357 20.27 -12.63 -34.76
N ARG A 358 19.14 -13.34 -34.90
CA ARG A 358 17.85 -13.21 -34.21
C ARG A 358 17.95 -12.78 -32.75
N GLN A 359 17.10 -11.84 -32.36
CA GLN A 359 17.02 -11.28 -31.01
C GLN A 359 16.92 -12.43 -29.98
N ARG A 360 17.80 -12.44 -28.98
CA ARG A 360 17.78 -13.46 -27.93
C ARG A 360 16.42 -13.40 -27.21
N LEU A 361 15.75 -14.55 -27.09
CA LEU A 361 14.49 -14.66 -26.36
C LEU A 361 14.74 -15.13 -24.94
N LEU A 362 14.18 -14.41 -23.97
CA LEU A 362 14.14 -14.83 -22.57
C LEU A 362 13.20 -16.03 -22.41
N LEU A 363 13.69 -17.11 -21.82
CA LEU A 363 12.97 -18.38 -21.62
C LEU A 363 12.42 -18.99 -22.92
N GLY A 364 13.05 -18.65 -24.05
CA GLY A 364 12.63 -19.07 -25.39
C GLY A 364 11.31 -18.46 -25.86
N PHE A 365 10.81 -17.40 -25.20
CA PHE A 365 9.52 -16.79 -25.54
C PHE A 365 9.58 -15.26 -25.59
N TYR A 366 10.08 -14.60 -24.55
CA TYR A 366 9.93 -13.15 -24.41
C TYR A 366 11.00 -12.36 -25.16
N THR A 367 10.61 -11.29 -25.86
CA THR A 367 11.53 -10.28 -26.38
C THR A 367 11.76 -9.17 -25.35
N ALA A 368 12.84 -8.38 -25.50
CA ALA A 368 13.12 -7.27 -24.59
C ALA A 368 12.02 -6.19 -24.65
N SER A 369 11.58 -5.85 -25.87
CA SER A 369 10.46 -4.93 -26.10
C SER A 369 9.15 -5.49 -25.54
N GLY A 370 8.94 -6.81 -25.62
CA GLY A 370 7.78 -7.47 -25.02
C GLY A 370 7.75 -7.38 -23.50
N ILE A 371 8.90 -7.57 -22.83
CA ILE A 371 9.01 -7.35 -21.38
C ILE A 371 8.77 -5.88 -21.03
N GLU A 372 9.35 -4.94 -21.77
CA GLU A 372 9.12 -3.50 -21.55
C GLU A 372 7.64 -3.13 -21.71
N HIS A 373 6.99 -3.64 -22.77
CA HIS A 373 5.55 -3.47 -22.98
C HIS A 373 4.73 -4.07 -21.83
N ALA A 374 5.08 -5.26 -21.34
CA ALA A 374 4.41 -5.84 -20.18
C ALA A 374 4.56 -4.97 -18.93
N LEU A 375 5.77 -4.48 -18.62
CA LEU A 375 6.03 -3.61 -17.48
C LEU A 375 5.21 -2.32 -17.53
N PHE A 376 5.08 -1.71 -18.71
CA PHE A 376 4.19 -0.56 -18.95
C PHE A 376 2.72 -0.94 -18.66
N ARG A 377 2.24 -2.06 -19.24
CA ARG A 377 0.84 -2.48 -19.09
C ARG A 377 0.47 -2.86 -17.66
N TYR A 378 1.42 -3.31 -16.84
CA TYR A 378 1.26 -3.55 -15.41
C TYR A 378 1.36 -2.30 -14.53
N GLY A 379 1.70 -1.14 -15.09
CA GLY A 379 1.84 0.12 -14.34
C GLY A 379 3.18 0.26 -13.62
N VAL A 380 4.20 -0.55 -13.97
CA VAL A 380 5.50 -0.56 -13.29
C VAL A 380 6.34 0.63 -13.77
N LEU A 381 6.40 0.86 -15.08
CA LEU A 381 7.19 1.97 -15.64
C LEU A 381 6.65 3.31 -15.17
N GLU A 382 5.33 3.52 -15.17
CA GLU A 382 4.73 4.76 -14.66
C GLU A 382 5.07 5.00 -13.19
N GLN A 383 5.17 3.95 -12.37
CA GLN A 383 5.58 4.13 -10.98
C GLN A 383 7.06 4.51 -10.88
N LEU A 384 7.94 3.93 -11.70
CA LEU A 384 9.36 4.31 -11.74
C LEU A 384 9.54 5.74 -12.26
N GLU A 385 8.72 6.19 -13.21
CA GLU A 385 8.67 7.59 -13.67
C GLU A 385 8.38 8.56 -12.55
N ARG A 386 7.42 8.21 -11.69
CA ARG A 386 7.05 9.03 -10.54
C ARG A 386 8.09 9.01 -9.43
N MET A 387 8.98 8.01 -9.43
CA MET A 387 10.19 7.98 -8.61
C MET A 387 11.35 8.75 -9.25
N GLY A 388 11.15 9.33 -10.44
CA GLY A 388 12.09 10.19 -11.15
C GLY A 388 13.01 9.50 -12.15
N TYR A 389 12.76 8.23 -12.47
CA TYR A 389 13.49 7.51 -13.53
C TYR A 389 12.79 7.69 -14.88
N ARG A 390 13.53 7.77 -15.99
CA ARG A 390 12.98 7.87 -17.34
C ARG A 390 13.79 7.01 -18.31
N GLN A 391 13.43 7.00 -19.58
CA GLN A 391 14.19 6.34 -20.65
C GLN A 391 14.56 4.89 -20.30
N PHE A 392 13.54 4.06 -20.07
CA PHE A 392 13.75 2.68 -19.67
C PHE A 392 14.35 1.85 -20.80
N ARG A 393 15.21 0.90 -20.45
CA ARG A 393 15.76 -0.08 -21.38
C ARG A 393 15.80 -1.45 -20.75
N VAL A 394 15.18 -2.42 -21.42
CA VAL A 394 15.29 -3.83 -21.06
C VAL A 394 16.42 -4.49 -21.88
N GLY A 395 17.29 -5.23 -21.21
CA GLY A 395 18.36 -6.00 -21.84
C GLY A 395 18.40 -7.44 -21.34
N PHE A 396 18.86 -8.36 -22.20
CA PHE A 396 19.02 -9.78 -21.89
C PHE A 396 20.45 -10.24 -22.08
N ASP A 397 20.96 -11.03 -21.13
CA ASP A 397 22.28 -11.67 -21.19
C ASP A 397 22.18 -13.13 -20.74
N SER A 398 23.27 -13.89 -20.87
CA SER A 398 23.40 -15.20 -20.19
C SER A 398 24.06 -15.00 -18.85
N ALA A 399 23.48 -15.54 -17.80
CA ALA A 399 24.25 -15.99 -16.66
C ALA A 399 24.61 -17.46 -16.88
N GLY A 400 25.71 -17.95 -16.32
CA GLY A 400 26.00 -19.39 -16.32
C GLY A 400 24.94 -20.25 -15.62
N LEU A 401 23.97 -19.61 -14.95
CA LEU A 401 22.88 -20.21 -14.15
C LEU A 401 21.48 -19.96 -14.75
N GLY A 402 21.37 -19.41 -15.97
CA GLY A 402 20.07 -19.13 -16.60
C GLY A 402 20.06 -17.86 -17.43
N ASP A 403 18.86 -17.44 -17.85
CA ASP A 403 18.68 -16.17 -18.55
C ASP A 403 18.68 -15.00 -17.57
N ARG A 404 19.41 -13.94 -17.93
CA ARG A 404 19.49 -12.70 -17.15
C ARG A 404 18.69 -11.61 -17.86
N VAL A 405 17.86 -10.91 -17.09
CA VAL A 405 17.11 -9.71 -17.49
C VAL A 405 17.59 -8.53 -16.66
N ARG A 406 17.80 -7.39 -17.31
CA ARG A 406 18.09 -6.12 -16.66
C ARG A 406 17.14 -5.04 -17.14
N LEU A 407 16.61 -4.27 -16.19
CA LEU A 407 15.92 -3.01 -16.47
C LEU A 407 16.80 -1.86 -16.02
N HIS A 408 17.17 -1.01 -16.97
CA HIS A 408 17.86 0.24 -16.73
C HIS A 408 16.88 1.41 -16.84
N GLY A 409 17.14 2.49 -16.12
CA GLY A 409 16.45 3.77 -16.28
C GLY A 409 17.39 4.93 -15.97
N GLU A 410 17.18 6.07 -16.62
CA GLU A 410 17.96 7.29 -16.45
C GLU A 410 17.36 8.17 -15.35
N ALA A 411 18.20 8.71 -14.47
CA ALA A 411 17.86 9.82 -13.58
C ALA A 411 19.06 10.77 -13.48
N GLU A 412 18.80 12.08 -13.42
CA GLU A 412 19.85 13.09 -13.25
C GLU A 412 20.98 12.99 -14.29
N GLY A 413 20.65 12.57 -15.53
CA GLY A 413 21.59 12.39 -16.63
C GLY A 413 22.47 11.14 -16.51
N GLN A 414 22.18 10.22 -15.59
CA GLN A 414 22.92 8.99 -15.36
C GLN A 414 22.02 7.76 -15.52
N GLU A 415 22.56 6.71 -16.13
CA GLU A 415 21.86 5.42 -16.26
C GLU A 415 22.04 4.59 -14.99
N HIS A 416 20.94 4.02 -14.50
CA HIS A 416 20.90 3.20 -13.29
C HIS A 416 20.28 1.83 -13.56
N LEU A 417 20.91 0.78 -13.04
CA LEU A 417 20.30 -0.56 -13.00
C LEU A 417 19.25 -0.61 -11.88
N LEU A 418 17.97 -0.75 -12.27
CA LEU A 418 16.80 -0.73 -11.39
C LEU A 418 16.30 -2.12 -11.05
N VAL A 419 16.30 -3.05 -12.02
CA VAL A 419 15.90 -4.44 -11.80
C VAL A 419 16.93 -5.36 -12.42
N GLU A 420 17.37 -6.37 -11.67
CA GLU A 420 18.12 -7.50 -12.21
C GLU A 420 17.44 -8.80 -11.80
N LEU A 421 17.20 -9.67 -12.77
CA LEU A 421 16.51 -10.94 -12.59
C LEU A 421 17.30 -12.03 -13.32
N ILE A 422 17.62 -13.12 -12.63
CA ILE A 422 18.23 -14.32 -13.22
C ILE A 422 17.29 -15.48 -12.96
N LEU A 423 16.86 -16.15 -14.03
CA LEU A 423 15.86 -17.19 -13.96
C LEU A 423 16.05 -18.28 -15.02
N GLU A 424 15.45 -19.44 -14.78
CA GLU A 424 15.43 -20.57 -15.71
C GLU A 424 14.17 -21.42 -15.53
N ARG A 425 13.94 -22.34 -16.47
CA ARG A 425 12.99 -23.43 -16.27
C ARG A 425 13.72 -24.58 -15.59
N ARG A 426 13.18 -25.08 -14.48
CA ARG A 426 13.82 -26.14 -13.70
C ARG A 426 12.78 -27.09 -13.14
N HIS A 427 13.13 -28.37 -13.02
CA HIS A 427 12.27 -29.35 -12.37
C HIS A 427 12.50 -29.34 -10.86
N VAL A 428 11.42 -29.23 -10.09
CA VAL A 428 11.40 -29.30 -8.63
C VAL A 428 10.28 -30.27 -8.24
N LEU A 429 10.63 -31.35 -7.52
CA LEU A 429 9.71 -32.44 -7.21
C LEU A 429 8.93 -32.97 -8.43
N GLY A 430 9.61 -33.09 -9.58
CA GLY A 430 9.01 -33.58 -10.83
C GLY A 430 8.09 -32.57 -11.54
N VAL A 431 7.92 -31.37 -11.01
CA VAL A 431 7.13 -30.28 -11.61
C VAL A 431 8.08 -29.26 -12.22
N GLU A 432 7.88 -28.88 -13.48
CA GLU A 432 8.63 -27.79 -14.11
C GLU A 432 8.15 -26.45 -13.55
N VAL A 433 9.06 -25.66 -12.98
CA VAL A 433 8.80 -24.36 -12.36
C VAL A 433 9.68 -23.27 -12.97
N LEU A 434 9.25 -22.02 -12.79
CA LEU A 434 10.09 -20.86 -13.02
C LEU A 434 11.01 -20.70 -11.80
N PHE A 435 12.28 -21.06 -11.93
CA PHE A 435 13.24 -20.91 -10.85
C PHE A 435 13.94 -19.56 -10.93
N VAL A 436 13.88 -18.79 -9.84
CA VAL A 436 14.49 -17.47 -9.70
C VAL A 436 15.76 -17.61 -8.88
N HIS A 437 16.91 -17.50 -9.56
CA HIS A 437 18.23 -17.51 -8.93
C HIS A 437 18.55 -16.18 -8.24
N TRP A 438 18.09 -15.08 -8.82
CA TRP A 438 18.36 -13.75 -8.34
C TRP A 438 17.23 -12.80 -8.72
N LEU A 439 16.78 -11.97 -7.78
CA LEU A 439 15.92 -10.83 -8.04
C LEU A 439 16.40 -9.66 -7.19
N SER A 440 16.84 -8.59 -7.84
CA SER A 440 17.21 -7.34 -7.21
C SER A 440 16.32 -6.22 -7.71
N LEU A 441 15.68 -5.50 -6.78
CA LEU A 441 14.85 -4.32 -7.04
C LEU A 441 15.53 -3.14 -6.35
N ARG A 442 16.16 -2.26 -7.14
CA ARG A 442 17.12 -1.27 -6.67
C ARG A 442 16.58 0.14 -6.90
N ASN A 443 16.63 0.98 -5.88
CA ASN A 443 16.37 2.42 -5.96
C ASN A 443 17.68 3.19 -5.70
N PRO A 444 18.57 3.35 -6.71
CA PRO A 444 19.87 4.02 -6.51
C PRO A 444 19.81 5.49 -6.09
N ARG A 445 18.64 6.15 -6.17
CA ARG A 445 18.47 7.54 -5.73
C ARG A 445 18.21 7.65 -4.22
N ALA A 446 17.69 6.58 -3.63
CA ALA A 446 17.45 6.53 -2.19
C ALA A 446 18.73 6.14 -1.43
N GLN A 447 18.79 6.56 -0.17
CA GLN A 447 19.90 6.27 0.75
C GLN A 447 19.40 5.46 1.96
N PHE A 448 20.32 4.71 2.57
CA PHE A 448 20.04 4.08 3.85
C PHE A 448 20.10 5.11 4.97
N SER A 449 19.27 4.93 5.99
CA SER A 449 19.26 5.75 7.21
C SER A 449 18.76 4.94 8.39
N ASP A 450 18.65 5.56 9.57
CA ASP A 450 18.12 4.88 10.76
C ASP A 450 16.66 4.40 10.56
N ARG A 451 15.88 5.13 9.75
CA ARG A 451 14.52 4.77 9.36
C ARG A 451 14.47 3.73 8.24
N ARG A 452 15.56 3.64 7.46
CA ARG A 452 15.70 2.72 6.34
C ARG A 452 17.05 1.99 6.41
N PRO A 453 17.24 1.13 7.42
CA PRO A 453 18.54 0.52 7.65
C PRO A 453 18.87 -0.51 6.57
N ARG A 454 20.16 -0.65 6.28
CA ARG A 454 20.68 -1.62 5.34
C ARG A 454 20.45 -3.05 5.84
N LEU A 455 19.78 -3.88 5.05
CA LEU A 455 19.70 -5.33 5.27
C LEU A 455 20.91 -6.04 4.65
N PRO A 456 21.29 -7.23 5.16
CA PRO A 456 22.33 -8.06 4.54
C PRO A 456 22.08 -8.28 3.05
N GLY A 457 23.12 -8.13 2.23
CA GLY A 457 23.04 -8.31 0.77
C GLY A 457 22.52 -7.11 -0.03
N GLN A 458 22.04 -6.04 0.61
CA GLN A 458 21.61 -4.83 -0.11
C GLN A 458 22.79 -3.90 -0.39
N GLU A 459 22.83 -3.30 -1.58
CA GLU A 459 23.79 -2.24 -1.94
C GLU A 459 23.15 -0.85 -1.89
N VAL A 460 21.88 -0.77 -2.27
CA VAL A 460 21.02 0.41 -2.24
C VAL A 460 19.64 0.03 -1.72
N PRO A 461 18.83 0.98 -1.26
CA PRO A 461 17.46 0.70 -0.86
C PRO A 461 16.60 0.15 -1.99
N GLY A 462 15.51 -0.54 -1.65
CA GLY A 462 14.66 -1.20 -2.63
C GLY A 462 13.62 -0.30 -3.30
N LEU A 463 13.07 -0.72 -4.44
CA LEU A 463 11.99 0.01 -5.12
C LEU A 463 10.63 -0.09 -4.42
N GLY A 464 10.45 -1.02 -3.48
CA GLY A 464 9.13 -1.30 -2.87
C GLY A 464 8.15 -1.95 -3.86
N LEU A 465 8.65 -2.74 -4.83
CA LEU A 465 7.87 -3.40 -5.89
C LEU A 465 7.90 -4.93 -5.80
N ALA A 466 8.25 -5.48 -4.64
CA ALA A 466 8.43 -6.93 -4.47
C ALA A 466 7.13 -7.72 -4.74
N ARG A 467 5.98 -7.19 -4.32
CA ARG A 467 4.68 -7.84 -4.50
C ARG A 467 4.24 -7.83 -5.97
N GLU A 468 4.45 -6.72 -6.68
CA GLU A 468 4.23 -6.64 -8.12
C GLU A 468 5.16 -7.59 -8.88
N ALA A 469 6.46 -7.62 -8.54
CA ALA A 469 7.42 -8.51 -9.17
C ALA A 469 7.02 -9.99 -8.98
N GLY A 470 6.66 -10.40 -7.77
CA GLY A 470 6.16 -11.76 -7.49
C GLY A 470 4.90 -12.09 -8.30
N SER A 471 3.96 -11.16 -8.39
CA SER A 471 2.72 -11.34 -9.17
C SER A 471 3.01 -11.48 -10.67
N MET A 472 3.93 -10.69 -11.23
CA MET A 472 4.35 -10.80 -12.63
C MET A 472 5.07 -12.12 -12.92
N LEU A 473 5.94 -12.58 -12.02
CA LEU A 473 6.61 -13.88 -12.14
C LEU A 473 5.60 -15.04 -12.13
N ALA A 474 4.58 -14.99 -11.27
CA ALA A 474 3.49 -15.97 -11.29
C ALA A 474 2.73 -15.95 -12.63
N ARG A 475 2.44 -14.76 -13.19
CA ARG A 475 1.78 -14.65 -14.51
C ARG A 475 2.69 -15.16 -15.65
N MET A 476 4.01 -14.95 -15.55
CA MET A 476 4.99 -15.51 -16.48
C MET A 476 4.99 -17.05 -16.42
N ALA A 477 5.01 -17.63 -15.23
CA ALA A 477 4.94 -19.08 -15.05
C ALA A 477 3.66 -19.67 -15.67
N ILE A 478 2.50 -19.06 -15.43
CA ILE A 478 1.21 -19.49 -16.05
C ILE A 478 1.30 -19.44 -17.57
N ARG A 479 1.83 -18.35 -18.14
CA ARG A 479 1.94 -18.17 -19.60
C ARG A 479 2.79 -19.26 -20.24
N LEU A 480 3.88 -19.63 -19.58
CA LEU A 480 4.82 -20.63 -20.07
C LEU A 480 4.36 -22.07 -19.79
N GLY A 481 3.19 -22.26 -19.16
CA GLY A 481 2.65 -23.57 -18.81
C GLY A 481 3.36 -24.25 -17.63
N LEU A 482 4.05 -23.48 -16.79
CA LEU A 482 4.82 -23.99 -15.66
C LEU A 482 3.90 -24.22 -14.43
N GLY A 483 4.34 -25.10 -13.52
CA GLY A 483 3.57 -25.47 -12.33
C GLY A 483 3.71 -24.52 -11.13
N GLY A 484 4.66 -23.58 -11.17
CA GLY A 484 4.95 -22.69 -10.05
C GLY A 484 6.12 -21.74 -10.28
N VAL A 485 6.41 -20.97 -9.25
CA VAL A 485 7.62 -20.14 -9.12
C VAL A 485 8.40 -20.64 -7.90
N ALA A 486 9.71 -20.80 -8.01
CA ALA A 486 10.55 -21.21 -6.88
C ALA A 486 11.82 -20.38 -6.80
N PHE A 487 12.39 -20.25 -5.61
CA PHE A 487 13.64 -19.52 -5.38
C PHE A 487 14.30 -19.99 -4.08
N ARG A 488 15.57 -19.66 -3.87
CA ARG A 488 16.31 -19.98 -2.63
C ARG A 488 16.64 -18.69 -1.85
N PRO A 489 15.88 -18.31 -0.80
CA PRO A 489 16.20 -17.14 0.03
C PRO A 489 17.58 -17.26 0.71
N ALA A 490 18.50 -16.39 0.32
CA ALA A 490 19.83 -16.29 0.93
C ALA A 490 19.80 -15.78 2.39
N HIS A 491 18.72 -15.08 2.78
CA HIS A 491 18.58 -14.46 4.10
C HIS A 491 17.17 -14.66 4.70
N PHE A 492 17.09 -14.60 6.04
CA PHE A 492 15.84 -14.73 6.79
C PHE A 492 14.77 -13.73 6.36
N HIS A 493 15.11 -12.44 6.22
CA HIS A 493 14.14 -11.41 5.82
C HIS A 493 13.54 -11.67 4.43
N THR A 494 14.29 -12.30 3.52
CA THR A 494 13.80 -12.64 2.18
C THR A 494 12.74 -13.74 2.27
N ALA A 495 13.00 -14.79 3.05
CA ALA A 495 12.00 -15.84 3.33
C ALA A 495 10.79 -15.28 4.08
N TYR A 496 11.04 -14.43 5.09
CA TYR A 496 10.00 -13.74 5.85
C TYR A 496 9.08 -12.95 4.92
N ALA A 497 9.61 -12.13 4.02
CA ALA A 497 8.80 -11.34 3.08
C ALA A 497 7.93 -12.22 2.14
N ALA A 498 8.42 -13.40 1.75
CA ALA A 498 7.74 -14.32 0.83
C ALA A 498 6.72 -15.28 1.49
N ARG A 499 6.76 -15.43 2.83
CA ARG A 499 6.04 -16.46 3.61
C ARG A 499 4.53 -16.58 3.40
N HIS A 500 3.89 -15.54 2.87
CA HIS A 500 2.44 -15.54 2.64
C HIS A 500 2.03 -16.26 1.35
N ALA A 501 2.97 -16.43 0.41
CA ALA A 501 2.72 -17.09 -0.86
C ALA A 501 3.66 -18.28 -1.08
N PHE A 502 4.84 -18.28 -0.47
CA PHE A 502 5.85 -19.32 -0.64
C PHE A 502 6.01 -20.12 0.65
N ALA A 503 6.21 -21.42 0.51
CA ALA A 503 6.64 -22.32 1.56
C ALA A 503 7.95 -22.99 1.16
N PHE A 504 8.81 -23.31 2.13
CA PHE A 504 9.95 -24.21 1.90
C PHE A 504 9.44 -25.56 1.41
N ILE A 505 10.14 -26.12 0.43
CA ILE A 505 9.78 -27.40 -0.20
C ILE A 505 10.02 -28.55 0.77
N ASP A 506 11.11 -28.49 1.55
CA ASP A 506 11.36 -29.40 2.66
C ASP A 506 10.41 -29.07 3.85
N PRO A 507 9.52 -30.01 4.24
CA PRO A 507 8.59 -29.79 5.35
C PRO A 507 9.27 -29.55 6.70
N GLU A 508 10.40 -30.21 7.01
CA GLU A 508 11.12 -29.98 8.26
C GLU A 508 11.70 -28.55 8.27
N ARG A 509 12.28 -28.14 7.15
CA ARG A 509 12.79 -26.78 6.98
C ARG A 509 11.68 -25.73 7.13
N GLN A 510 10.50 -25.98 6.55
CA GLN A 510 9.32 -25.13 6.70
C GLN A 510 8.88 -25.04 8.16
N GLY A 511 8.80 -26.15 8.87
CA GLY A 511 8.43 -26.18 10.29
C GLY A 511 9.38 -25.38 11.17
N ARG A 512 10.70 -25.53 10.96
CA ARG A 512 11.71 -24.71 11.64
C ARG A 512 11.59 -23.22 11.31
N PHE A 513 11.30 -22.87 10.06
CA PHE A 513 11.07 -21.48 9.68
C PHE A 513 9.84 -20.89 10.37
N GLU A 514 8.72 -21.61 10.41
CA GLU A 514 7.51 -21.18 11.11
C GLU A 514 7.75 -21.02 12.62
N ALA A 515 8.50 -21.93 13.23
CA ALA A 515 8.89 -21.83 14.63
C ALA A 515 9.79 -20.60 14.89
N LEU A 516 10.76 -20.33 14.00
CA LEU A 516 11.60 -19.14 14.10
C LEU A 516 10.78 -17.85 14.00
N VAL A 517 9.80 -17.79 13.09
CA VAL A 517 8.87 -16.66 12.96
C VAL A 517 8.00 -16.49 14.21
N ARG A 518 7.48 -17.59 14.76
CA ARG A 518 6.69 -17.60 16.00
C ARG A 518 7.51 -17.08 17.18
N ASP A 519 8.70 -17.63 17.38
CA ASP A 519 9.51 -17.38 18.57
C ASP A 519 10.18 -16.00 18.56
N LEU A 520 10.40 -15.42 17.37
CA LEU A 520 10.93 -14.06 17.19
C LEU A 520 9.84 -13.03 16.86
N ALA A 521 8.55 -13.34 17.06
CA ALA A 521 7.44 -12.48 16.64
C ALA A 521 7.46 -11.07 17.28
N THR A 522 8.04 -10.92 18.46
CA THR A 522 8.19 -9.65 19.18
C THR A 522 9.47 -8.90 18.84
N VAL A 523 10.40 -9.52 18.12
CA VAL A 523 11.68 -8.94 17.74
C VAL A 523 11.53 -8.20 16.41
N PRO A 524 11.96 -6.94 16.28
CA PRO A 524 11.94 -6.22 15.01
C PRO A 524 12.62 -7.03 13.90
N LEU A 525 12.03 -7.08 12.70
CA LEU A 525 12.50 -7.91 11.60
C LEU A 525 13.99 -7.70 11.27
N LEU A 526 14.46 -6.45 11.34
CA LEU A 526 15.88 -6.12 11.13
C LEU A 526 16.77 -6.81 12.17
N GLU A 527 16.40 -6.71 13.44
CA GLU A 527 17.16 -7.29 14.55
C GLU A 527 17.14 -8.82 14.46
N ALA A 528 15.98 -9.41 14.21
CA ALA A 528 15.85 -10.85 13.98
C ALA A 528 16.74 -11.30 12.81
N THR A 529 16.76 -10.54 11.71
CA THR A 529 17.60 -10.82 10.54
C THR A 529 19.09 -10.76 10.88
N ARG A 530 19.53 -9.72 11.60
CA ARG A 530 20.92 -9.58 12.05
C ARG A 530 21.30 -10.72 12.98
N ALA A 531 20.48 -11.01 13.97
CA ALA A 531 20.71 -12.07 14.93
C ALA A 531 20.87 -13.44 14.27
N VAL A 532 20.02 -13.76 13.29
CA VAL A 532 20.15 -15.00 12.51
C VAL A 532 21.44 -15.00 11.69
N SER A 533 21.81 -13.88 11.06
CA SER A 533 23.05 -13.80 10.26
C SER A 533 24.33 -13.84 11.11
N GLU A 534 24.26 -13.37 12.34
CA GLU A 534 25.39 -13.29 13.29
C GLU A 534 25.49 -14.54 14.18
N GLY A 535 24.59 -15.53 14.01
CA GLY A 535 24.58 -16.75 14.83
C GLY A 535 24.14 -16.52 16.28
N ARG A 536 23.40 -15.44 16.57
CA ARG A 536 22.87 -15.11 17.90
C ARG A 536 21.54 -15.77 18.21
N VAL A 537 21.05 -16.62 17.31
CA VAL A 537 19.84 -17.41 17.52
C VAL A 537 20.24 -18.84 17.89
N LEU A 538 19.56 -19.42 18.88
CA LEU A 538 19.71 -20.82 19.26
C LEU A 538 18.49 -21.62 18.83
N LEU A 539 18.72 -22.82 18.31
CA LEU A 539 17.71 -23.86 18.07
C LEU A 539 17.86 -24.93 19.15
N ASP A 540 16.86 -25.09 20.01
CA ASP A 540 16.87 -26.03 21.14
C ASP A 540 18.16 -25.93 21.99
N GLY A 541 18.61 -24.69 22.22
CA GLY A 541 19.81 -24.37 23.00
C GLY A 541 21.16 -24.50 22.25
N ARG A 542 21.15 -24.84 20.96
CA ARG A 542 22.37 -24.94 20.12
C ARG A 542 22.47 -23.78 19.13
N PRO A 543 23.66 -23.27 18.80
CA PRO A 543 23.81 -22.21 17.79
C PRO A 543 23.15 -22.58 16.48
N TYR A 544 22.31 -21.67 15.96
CA TYR A 544 21.60 -21.82 14.70
C TYR A 544 22.21 -20.89 13.65
N ALA A 545 22.43 -21.43 12.46
CA ALA A 545 22.82 -20.68 11.27
C ALA A 545 21.67 -20.69 10.26
N TRP A 546 21.53 -19.62 9.47
CA TRP A 546 20.50 -19.57 8.44
C TRP A 546 20.63 -20.72 7.44
N GLU A 547 19.63 -21.60 7.45
CA GLU A 547 19.51 -22.70 6.48
C GLU A 547 18.83 -22.16 5.21
N ALA A 548 19.61 -21.63 4.27
CA ALA A 548 19.07 -21.27 2.96
C ALA A 548 18.62 -22.54 2.25
N ASP A 549 17.36 -22.60 1.81
CA ASP A 549 16.81 -23.72 1.06
C ASP A 549 15.71 -23.24 0.11
N GLU A 550 15.20 -24.10 -0.76
CA GLU A 550 14.27 -23.72 -1.81
C GLU A 550 12.84 -23.54 -1.28
N MET A 551 12.23 -22.41 -1.62
CA MET A 551 10.81 -22.13 -1.41
C MET A 551 10.08 -22.13 -2.75
N ALA A 552 8.84 -22.62 -2.76
CA ALA A 552 7.98 -22.64 -3.93
C ALA A 552 6.62 -22.00 -3.65
N TYR A 553 6.12 -21.29 -4.66
CA TYR A 553 4.73 -20.92 -4.84
C TYR A 553 4.17 -21.79 -5.97
N TRP A 554 3.28 -22.70 -5.61
CA TRP A 554 2.65 -23.61 -6.55
C TRP A 554 1.39 -22.97 -7.13
N LEU A 555 1.24 -23.04 -8.46
CA LEU A 555 0.03 -22.56 -9.16
C LEU A 555 -1.15 -23.56 -9.04
N ARG A 556 -0.85 -24.76 -8.56
CA ARG A 556 -1.79 -25.85 -8.26
C ARG A 556 -1.48 -26.36 -6.85
N GLU A 557 -2.12 -27.46 -6.45
CA GLU A 557 -1.80 -28.12 -5.18
C GLU A 557 -0.31 -28.44 -5.06
N SER A 558 0.24 -28.16 -3.89
CA SER A 558 1.62 -28.49 -3.57
C SER A 558 1.81 -30.01 -3.59
N PRO A 559 2.90 -30.53 -4.18
CA PRO A 559 3.22 -31.96 -4.11
C PRO A 559 3.75 -32.41 -2.73
N SER A 560 3.91 -31.50 -1.76
CA SER A 560 4.41 -31.80 -0.40
C SER A 560 3.35 -32.44 0.51
N GLU A 561 3.75 -33.39 1.36
CA GLU A 561 2.83 -34.05 2.31
C GLU A 561 2.36 -33.07 3.43
N PRO A 562 1.03 -33.05 3.73
CA PRO A 562 0.51 -32.18 4.77
C PRO A 562 0.88 -32.68 6.19
N GLY A 563 1.21 -31.74 7.08
CA GLY A 563 1.29 -31.95 8.54
C GLY A 563 2.69 -32.22 9.11
N GLU A 564 3.71 -32.48 8.29
CA GLU A 564 5.09 -32.66 8.80
C GLU A 564 5.70 -31.34 9.29
N ALA A 565 5.50 -30.26 8.54
CA ALA A 565 5.93 -28.92 8.94
C ALA A 565 5.32 -28.48 10.29
N GLU A 566 4.05 -28.83 10.53
CA GLU A 566 3.37 -28.50 11.78
C GLU A 566 3.97 -29.27 12.97
N ARG A 567 4.22 -30.58 12.81
CA ARG A 567 4.89 -31.40 13.83
C ARG A 567 6.26 -30.82 14.18
N GLU A 568 7.04 -30.46 13.17
CA GLU A 568 8.37 -29.89 13.37
C GLU A 568 8.31 -28.52 14.04
N ARG A 569 7.39 -27.64 13.61
CA ARG A 569 7.14 -26.33 14.23
C ARG A 569 6.83 -26.46 15.71
N GLU A 570 6.01 -27.43 16.09
CA GLU A 570 5.63 -27.69 17.48
C GLU A 570 6.77 -28.30 18.29
N ARG A 571 7.64 -29.09 17.67
CA ARG A 571 8.78 -29.77 18.30
C ARG A 571 9.89 -28.80 18.71
N VAL A 572 10.24 -27.85 17.84
CA VAL A 572 11.44 -27.01 18.04
C VAL A 572 11.14 -25.66 18.70
N ARG A 573 12.13 -25.10 19.39
CA ARG A 573 12.10 -23.75 19.94
C ARG A 573 13.34 -22.96 19.58
N PHE A 574 13.13 -21.69 19.24
CA PHE A 574 14.20 -20.72 19.03
C PHE A 574 14.30 -19.74 20.19
N THR A 575 15.53 -19.38 20.56
CA THR A 575 15.79 -18.32 21.54
C THR A 575 16.84 -17.34 21.01
N LEU A 576 16.69 -16.08 21.37
CA LEU A 576 17.62 -15.01 21.02
C LEU A 576 18.63 -14.80 22.14
N LEU A 577 19.92 -14.82 21.81
CA LEU A 577 20.98 -14.40 22.73
C LEU A 577 21.01 -12.87 22.84
N PRO A 578 21.17 -12.32 24.06
CA PRO A 578 21.34 -10.89 24.25
C PRO A 578 22.60 -10.41 23.52
N GLU A 579 22.56 -9.16 23.04
CA GLU A 579 23.72 -8.55 22.40
C GLU A 579 24.88 -8.47 23.40
N ALA A 580 26.09 -8.88 22.99
CA ALA A 580 27.26 -8.73 23.84
C ALA A 580 27.49 -7.23 24.08
N PRO A 581 27.77 -6.80 25.33
CA PRO A 581 28.07 -5.41 25.59
C PRO A 581 29.27 -4.99 24.71
N PRO A 582 29.25 -3.77 24.14
CA PRO A 582 30.36 -3.30 23.33
C PRO A 582 31.67 -3.42 24.14
N PRO A 583 32.79 -3.78 23.50
CA PRO A 583 34.07 -3.86 24.19
C PRO A 583 34.33 -2.51 24.86
N ALA A 584 34.65 -2.54 26.16
CA ALA A 584 34.94 -1.33 26.92
C ALA A 584 36.01 -0.53 26.17
N VAL A 585 35.66 0.68 25.72
CA VAL A 585 36.61 1.62 25.14
C VAL A 585 37.64 1.91 26.23
N ARG A 586 38.84 1.33 26.11
CA ARG A 586 39.96 1.69 26.98
C ARG A 586 40.18 3.19 26.81
N ALA A 587 39.91 3.96 27.86
CA ALA A 587 40.30 5.36 27.91
C ALA A 587 41.78 5.48 27.52
N PRO A 588 42.16 6.43 26.64
CA PRO A 588 43.56 6.68 26.37
C PRO A 588 44.25 7.01 27.69
N ALA A 589 45.39 6.36 27.94
CA ALA A 589 46.19 6.64 29.13
C ALA A 589 46.54 8.14 29.16
N PRO A 590 46.42 8.82 30.31
CA PRO A 590 46.81 10.22 30.42
C PRO A 590 48.30 10.36 30.07
N PRO A 591 48.70 11.44 29.37
CA PRO A 591 50.08 11.65 29.02
C PRO A 591 50.87 12.02 30.29
N GLY A 592 51.73 11.12 30.72
CA GLY A 592 52.80 11.41 31.68
C GLY A 592 52.70 10.64 33.01
N ALA A 593 53.49 9.58 33.12
CA ALA A 593 54.18 9.18 34.35
C ALA A 593 55.36 8.27 33.96
N ALA A 594 56.54 8.87 33.94
CA ALA A 594 57.81 8.18 34.17
C ALA A 594 58.01 8.04 35.68
#